data_AF-A0A9W9QXE1-F1
#
_entry.id   AF-A0A9W9QXE1-F1
#
_cell.length_a   1.000
_cell.length_b   1.000
_cell.length_c   1.000
_cell.angle_alpha   90.00
_cell.angle_beta   90.00
_cell.angle_gamma   90.00
#
_symmetry.space_group_name_H-M   'P 1'
#
loop_
_entity.id
_entity.type
_entity.pdbx_description
1 polymer ?
#
loop_
_entity_poly.entity_id
_entity_poly.type
_entity_poly.pdbx_seq_one_letter_code
_entity_poly.pdbx_strand_id
1 'polypeptide(L)'
;MARRLVRASVQLGLVATFILLVIVFLDSRFSVLPSSIHGHLPSHYSGYVITDITVTKCSSLNPFSSCKLDPETWYRVDKDLYLRSGWTSSAYVQFKRKKEEELGADDKVVIDLKISRLTPPSEYVAGQAEIEAWEPRPGGIWLKRSSSRHASDSHTAVTYIDVLYGADAVDPRPNWEVKDTPILLDSSTEQLETRLSIRRGHPQAKHKPPRAKNQ
;
A
#
# COMPACT_ATOMS: atom_id res chain seq x y z
N MET A 1 34.30 4.20 57.93
CA MET A 1 34.25 4.63 56.51
C MET A 1 33.08 4.06 55.70
N ALA A 2 32.58 2.86 56.01
CA ALA A 2 31.45 2.22 55.30
C ALA A 2 30.13 3.04 55.25
N ARG A 3 29.76 3.76 56.32
CA ARG A 3 28.49 4.54 56.35
C ARG A 3 28.44 5.70 55.35
N ARG A 4 29.59 6.27 54.96
CA ARG A 4 29.65 7.33 53.94
C ARG A 4 29.51 6.74 52.52
N LEU A 5 30.10 5.58 52.27
CA LEU A 5 29.98 4.84 51.01
C LEU A 5 28.53 4.36 50.75
N VAL A 6 27.82 3.92 51.79
CA VAL A 6 26.41 3.51 51.68
C VAL A 6 25.50 4.69 51.36
N ARG A 7 25.73 5.87 51.95
CA ARG A 7 24.94 7.07 51.62
C ARG A 7 25.19 7.55 50.20
N ALA A 8 26.44 7.55 49.75
CA ALA A 8 26.80 7.94 48.39
C ALA A 8 26.18 7.00 47.34
N SER A 9 26.18 5.69 47.58
CA SER A 9 25.58 4.70 46.66
C SER A 9 24.05 4.82 46.60
N VAL A 10 23.38 5.04 47.73
CA VAL A 10 21.92 5.28 47.75
C VAL A 10 21.56 6.58 47.03
N GLN A 11 22.32 7.66 47.24
CA GLN A 11 22.11 8.93 46.54
C GLN A 11 22.33 8.79 45.03
N LEU A 12 23.38 8.08 44.61
CA LEU A 12 23.64 7.80 43.20
C LEU A 12 22.52 6.96 42.57
N GLY A 13 22.04 5.93 43.28
CA GLY A 13 20.95 5.07 42.81
C GLY A 13 19.65 5.85 42.61
N LEU A 14 19.28 6.73 43.54
CA LEU A 14 18.10 7.58 43.41
C LEU A 14 18.20 8.54 42.22
N VAL A 15 19.34 9.19 42.04
CA VAL A 15 19.57 10.10 40.90
C VAL A 15 19.52 9.34 39.57
N ALA A 16 20.17 8.18 39.49
CA ALA A 16 20.15 7.36 38.27
C ALA A 16 18.73 6.88 37.93
N THR A 17 17.95 6.46 38.93
CA THR A 17 16.56 6.02 38.74
C THR A 17 15.68 7.17 38.27
N PHE A 18 15.86 8.36 38.85
CA PHE A 18 15.14 9.56 38.43
C PHE A 18 15.46 9.96 36.98
N ILE A 19 16.74 9.93 36.59
CA ILE A 19 17.17 10.20 35.21
C ILE A 19 16.53 9.18 34.24
N LEU A 20 16.52 7.89 34.59
CA LEU A 20 15.87 6.85 33.77
C LEU A 20 14.38 7.10 33.60
N LEU A 21 13.66 7.45 34.66
CA LEU A 21 12.22 7.77 34.58
C LEU A 21 11.95 9.00 33.71
N VAL A 22 12.78 10.03 33.81
CA VAL A 22 12.68 11.23 32.96
C VAL A 22 12.91 10.88 31.49
N ILE A 23 13.91 10.04 31.18
CA ILE A 23 14.16 9.58 29.81
C ILE A 23 12.96 8.79 29.28
N VAL A 24 12.41 7.83 30.05
CA VAL A 24 11.23 7.04 29.64
C VAL A 24 10.02 7.93 29.44
N PHE A 25 9.80 8.91 30.32
CA PHE A 25 8.69 9.85 30.18
C PHE A 25 8.84 10.74 28.94
N LEU A 26 10.03 11.30 28.72
CA LEU A 26 10.34 12.11 27.54
C LEU A 26 10.23 11.30 26.25
N ASP A 27 10.69 10.05 26.24
CA ASP A 27 10.58 9.16 25.10
C ASP A 27 9.11 8.81 24.78
N SER A 28 8.30 8.55 25.82
CA SER A 28 6.87 8.26 25.68
C SER A 28 6.03 9.44 25.17
N ARG A 29 6.50 10.68 25.36
CA ARG A 29 5.72 11.89 25.03
C ARG A 29 6.27 12.66 23.83
N PHE A 30 7.58 12.64 23.62
CA PHE A 30 8.27 13.50 22.65
C PHE A 30 9.17 12.73 21.68
N SER A 31 9.24 11.38 21.77
CA SER A 31 10.04 10.53 20.86
C SER A 31 11.47 11.05 20.64
N VAL A 32 12.15 11.36 21.76
CA VAL A 32 13.46 12.03 21.75
C VAL A 32 14.60 11.06 21.48
N LEU A 33 14.40 9.75 21.73
CA LEU A 33 15.34 8.75 21.24
C LEU A 33 15.04 8.50 19.77
N PRO A 34 16.00 8.76 18.87
CA PRO A 34 15.82 8.38 17.49
C PRO A 34 15.69 6.85 17.44
N SER A 35 14.69 6.35 16.70
CA SER A 35 14.46 4.92 16.43
C SER A 35 15.63 4.24 15.68
N SER A 36 16.74 4.97 15.48
CA SER A 36 17.98 4.61 14.79
C SER A 36 18.74 3.42 15.37
N ILE A 37 18.35 2.86 16.52
CA ILE A 37 18.95 1.62 17.04
C ILE A 37 18.36 0.37 16.33
N HIS A 38 17.26 0.50 15.59
CA HIS A 38 16.73 -0.56 14.72
C HIS A 38 17.53 -0.71 13.40
N GLY A 39 18.58 0.08 13.18
CA GLY A 39 19.34 0.13 11.92
C GLY A 39 20.33 -1.02 11.65
N HIS A 40 20.40 -2.03 12.52
CA HIS A 40 21.27 -3.22 12.35
C HIS A 40 20.50 -4.53 12.08
N LEU A 41 19.17 -4.47 12.08
CA LEU A 41 18.32 -5.46 11.44
C LEU A 41 18.05 -4.99 10.01
N PRO A 42 17.85 -5.89 9.03
CA PRO A 42 17.47 -5.48 7.68
C PRO A 42 16.29 -4.52 7.80
N SER A 43 16.52 -3.27 7.39
CA SER A 43 15.56 -2.19 7.50
C SER A 43 14.34 -2.56 6.65
N HIS A 44 13.29 -3.07 7.27
CA HIS A 44 11.99 -3.10 6.64
C HIS A 44 11.59 -1.65 6.42
N TYR A 45 11.60 -1.24 5.16
CA TYR A 45 11.14 0.05 4.71
C TYR A 45 9.69 0.24 5.16
N SER A 46 9.25 1.44 5.53
CA SER A 46 7.85 1.69 5.97
C SER A 46 6.86 1.73 4.79
N GLY A 47 7.02 0.78 3.86
CA GLY A 47 6.28 0.69 2.61
C GLY A 47 4.78 0.67 2.83
N TYR A 48 4.06 1.27 1.89
CA TYR A 48 2.61 1.13 1.82
C TYR A 48 2.28 -0.08 0.98
N VAL A 49 1.37 -0.91 1.48
CA VAL A 49 0.80 -2.03 0.74
C VAL A 49 -0.68 -1.80 0.52
N ILE A 50 -1.18 -2.25 -0.63
CA ILE A 50 -2.60 -2.20 -0.94
C ILE A 50 -3.29 -3.41 -0.31
N THR A 51 -4.35 -3.17 0.45
CA THR A 51 -5.16 -4.21 1.10
C THR A 51 -6.45 -4.51 0.35
N ASP A 52 -6.99 -3.52 -0.37
CA ASP A 52 -8.20 -3.68 -1.17
C ASP A 52 -8.25 -2.69 -2.33
N ILE A 53 -8.94 -3.07 -3.40
CA ILE A 53 -9.14 -2.26 -4.61
C ILE A 53 -10.60 -2.39 -5.04
N THR A 54 -11.22 -1.30 -5.43
CA THR A 54 -12.59 -1.28 -5.93
C THR A 54 -12.78 -0.19 -6.97
N VAL A 55 -13.92 -0.23 -7.64
CA VAL A 55 -14.31 0.77 -8.64
C VAL A 55 -15.69 1.28 -8.29
N THR A 56 -15.83 2.60 -8.27
CA THR A 56 -17.10 3.27 -7.98
C THR A 56 -17.56 4.05 -9.21
N LYS A 57 -18.81 3.80 -9.63
CA LYS A 57 -19.50 4.57 -10.67
C LYS A 57 -20.48 5.54 -10.01
N CYS A 58 -20.51 6.78 -10.47
CA CYS A 58 -21.51 7.77 -10.06
C CYS A 58 -22.12 8.42 -11.29
N SER A 59 -23.25 9.08 -11.05
CA SER A 59 -24.03 9.78 -12.06
C SER A 59 -24.43 11.16 -11.58
N SER A 60 -24.21 12.19 -12.39
CA SER A 60 -24.68 13.54 -12.09
C SER A 60 -26.21 13.66 -12.09
N LEU A 61 -26.92 12.69 -12.68
CA LEU A 61 -28.39 12.64 -12.68
C LEU A 61 -28.98 12.08 -11.37
N ASN A 62 -28.17 11.36 -10.57
CA ASN A 62 -28.62 10.80 -9.30
C ASN A 62 -27.92 11.53 -8.14
N PRO A 63 -28.61 12.43 -7.42
CA PRO A 63 -28.02 13.21 -6.34
C PRO A 63 -27.56 12.36 -5.15
N PHE A 64 -28.02 11.12 -5.03
CA PHE A 64 -27.57 10.16 -4.01
C PHE A 64 -26.37 9.32 -4.45
N SER A 65 -25.95 9.42 -5.72
CA SER A 65 -24.78 8.68 -6.20
C SER A 65 -23.49 9.45 -5.88
N SER A 66 -22.58 8.80 -5.18
CA SER A 66 -21.28 9.37 -4.80
C SER A 66 -20.15 8.49 -5.33
N CYS A 67 -19.18 9.11 -6.00
CA CYS A 67 -17.89 8.50 -6.33
C CYS A 67 -16.85 8.65 -5.20
N LYS A 68 -17.27 9.06 -4.00
CA LYS A 68 -16.40 9.21 -2.84
C LYS A 68 -16.74 8.10 -1.85
N LEU A 69 -15.78 7.22 -1.58
CA LEU A 69 -15.82 6.38 -0.40
C LEU A 69 -15.28 7.16 0.80
N ASP A 70 -15.27 6.52 1.97
CA ASP A 70 -14.70 7.08 3.18
C ASP A 70 -13.24 7.55 2.94
N PRO A 71 -12.96 8.87 3.01
CA PRO A 71 -11.65 9.43 2.68
C PRO A 71 -10.57 9.09 3.71
N GLU A 72 -10.93 8.61 4.90
CA GLU A 72 -9.95 8.19 5.91
C GLU A 72 -9.28 6.86 5.52
N THR A 73 -10.03 5.97 4.86
CA THR A 73 -9.56 4.62 4.52
C THR A 73 -9.31 4.39 3.03
N TRP A 74 -10.04 5.10 2.16
CA TRP A 74 -9.96 4.93 0.72
C TRP A 74 -9.27 6.08 0.02
N TYR A 75 -8.34 5.72 -0.85
CA TYR A 75 -7.67 6.64 -1.77
C TYR A 75 -8.24 6.47 -3.16
N ARG A 76 -8.48 7.58 -3.85
CA ARG A 76 -8.98 7.59 -5.23
C ARG A 76 -7.86 7.90 -6.20
N VAL A 77 -7.82 7.18 -7.32
CA VAL A 77 -7.01 7.58 -8.47
C VAL A 77 -7.77 8.68 -9.20
N ASP A 78 -7.19 9.87 -9.33
CA ASP A 78 -7.83 11.04 -9.96
C ASP A 78 -7.81 10.97 -11.50
N LYS A 79 -8.23 9.81 -12.03
CA LYS A 79 -8.39 9.52 -13.45
C LYS A 79 -9.77 8.88 -13.66
N ASP A 80 -10.61 9.57 -14.43
CA ASP A 80 -11.96 9.09 -14.75
C ASP A 80 -11.87 7.95 -15.77
N LEU A 81 -12.45 6.81 -15.47
CA LEU A 81 -12.38 5.61 -16.31
C LEU A 81 -13.05 5.79 -17.67
N TYR A 82 -13.99 6.74 -17.78
CA TYR A 82 -14.59 7.12 -19.06
C TYR A 82 -13.82 8.22 -19.80
N LEU A 83 -12.65 8.62 -19.32
CA LEU A 83 -11.84 9.71 -19.91
C LEU A 83 -12.65 11.01 -20.10
N ARG A 84 -13.60 11.29 -19.19
CA ARG A 84 -14.56 12.43 -19.29
C ARG A 84 -15.43 12.43 -20.55
N SER A 85 -15.58 11.30 -21.24
CA SER A 85 -16.47 11.16 -22.39
C SER A 85 -17.94 11.04 -21.97
N GLY A 86 -18.21 10.54 -20.76
CA GLY A 86 -19.56 10.43 -20.21
C GLY A 86 -20.13 11.79 -19.82
N TRP A 87 -21.29 12.16 -20.38
CA TRP A 87 -21.97 13.42 -20.04
C TRP A 87 -22.55 13.40 -18.63
N THR A 88 -23.01 12.23 -18.19
CA THR A 88 -23.71 12.08 -16.90
C THR A 88 -23.08 11.06 -15.99
N SER A 89 -22.14 10.24 -16.46
CA SER A 89 -21.51 9.20 -15.64
C SER A 89 -20.01 9.38 -15.56
N SER A 90 -19.48 9.15 -14.37
CA SER A 90 -18.05 9.07 -14.08
C SER A 90 -17.76 7.80 -13.31
N ALA A 91 -16.56 7.25 -13.46
CA ALA A 91 -16.14 6.11 -12.67
C ALA A 91 -14.67 6.25 -12.27
N TYR A 92 -14.33 5.82 -11.05
CA TYR A 92 -12.99 5.98 -10.50
C TYR A 92 -12.55 4.70 -9.80
N VAL A 93 -11.25 4.41 -9.91
CA VAL A 93 -10.59 3.38 -9.11
C VAL A 93 -10.32 3.94 -7.73
N GLN A 94 -10.65 3.17 -6.70
CA GLN A 94 -10.35 3.46 -5.31
C GLN A 94 -9.63 2.28 -4.68
N PHE A 95 -8.69 2.55 -3.79
CA PHE A 95 -7.91 1.51 -3.13
C PHE A 95 -7.64 1.87 -1.67
N LYS A 96 -7.56 0.84 -0.82
CA LYS A 96 -7.08 0.96 0.55
C LYS A 96 -5.60 0.66 0.58
N ARG A 97 -4.84 1.50 1.26
CA ARG A 97 -3.45 1.20 1.59
C ARG A 97 -3.22 1.36 3.08
N LYS A 98 -2.37 0.51 3.62
CA LYS A 98 -1.87 0.62 4.99
C LYS A 98 -0.35 0.61 4.94
N LYS A 99 0.28 1.17 5.96
CA LYS A 99 1.71 0.91 6.15
C LYS A 99 1.89 -0.54 6.55
N GLU A 100 2.99 -1.12 6.11
CA GLU A 100 3.36 -2.48 6.46
C GLU A 100 3.46 -2.71 7.98
N GLU A 101 3.98 -1.72 8.73
CA GLU A 101 4.07 -1.76 10.20
C GLU A 101 2.70 -1.72 10.91
N GLU A 102 1.66 -1.26 10.22
CA GLU A 102 0.29 -1.11 10.75
C GLU A 102 -0.63 -2.28 10.34
N LEU A 103 -0.09 -3.31 9.67
CA LEU A 103 -0.85 -4.49 9.30
C LEU A 103 -1.14 -5.36 10.52
N GLY A 104 -2.43 -5.60 10.79
CA GLY A 104 -2.88 -6.57 11.79
C GLY A 104 -2.82 -8.01 11.27
N ALA A 105 -3.03 -8.97 12.17
CA ALA A 105 -3.07 -10.40 11.82
C ALA A 105 -4.23 -10.76 10.86
N ASP A 106 -5.32 -9.99 10.90
CA ASP A 106 -6.50 -10.19 10.04
C ASP A 106 -6.42 -9.44 8.71
N ASP A 107 -5.43 -8.55 8.55
CA ASP A 107 -5.28 -7.79 7.32
C ASP A 107 -4.71 -8.70 6.22
N LYS A 108 -5.32 -8.64 5.04
CA LYS A 108 -4.82 -9.32 3.85
C LYS A 108 -4.27 -8.33 2.84
N VAL A 109 -3.10 -8.65 2.30
CA VAL A 109 -2.39 -7.85 1.30
C VAL A 109 -2.75 -8.32 -0.10
N VAL A 110 -2.99 -7.39 -1.02
CA VAL A 110 -3.19 -7.71 -2.43
C VAL A 110 -1.83 -8.10 -3.04
N ILE A 111 -1.72 -9.35 -3.46
CA ILE A 111 -0.52 -9.92 -4.08
C ILE A 111 -0.66 -10.04 -5.60
N ASP A 112 -1.89 -10.10 -6.11
CA ASP A 112 -2.14 -10.10 -7.54
C ASP A 112 -3.49 -9.47 -7.91
N LEU A 113 -3.57 -8.97 -9.13
CA LEU A 113 -4.75 -8.39 -9.73
C LEU A 113 -4.85 -8.88 -11.17
N LYS A 114 -6.01 -9.42 -11.52
CA LYS A 114 -6.36 -9.81 -12.90
C LYS A 114 -7.67 -9.16 -13.30
N ILE A 115 -7.82 -8.86 -14.58
CA ILE A 115 -9.09 -8.39 -15.14
C ILE A 115 -9.61 -9.49 -16.05
N SER A 116 -10.80 -10.02 -15.77
CA SER A 116 -11.40 -11.13 -16.50
C SER A 116 -12.91 -11.19 -16.29
N ARG A 117 -13.64 -11.63 -17.33
CA ARG A 117 -15.09 -11.93 -17.22
C ARG A 117 -15.37 -13.20 -16.40
N LEU A 118 -14.41 -14.13 -16.39
CA LEU A 118 -14.50 -15.41 -15.69
C LEU A 118 -13.53 -15.42 -14.49
N THR A 119 -13.87 -16.19 -13.46
CA THR A 119 -12.97 -16.43 -12.33
C THR A 119 -11.63 -16.95 -12.82
N PRO A 120 -10.50 -16.27 -12.51
CA PRO A 120 -9.19 -16.76 -12.88
C PRO A 120 -8.91 -18.12 -12.23
N PRO A 121 -8.12 -19.00 -12.86
CA PRO A 121 -7.75 -20.26 -12.25
C PRO A 121 -6.98 -19.99 -10.95
N SER A 122 -7.36 -20.66 -9.87
CA SER A 122 -6.58 -20.71 -8.64
C SER A 122 -5.42 -21.67 -8.84
N GLU A 123 -4.19 -21.18 -8.77
CA GLU A 123 -3.01 -22.06 -8.78
C GLU A 123 -2.93 -22.77 -7.43
N TYR A 124 -2.96 -24.11 -7.45
CA TYR A 124 -2.70 -24.92 -6.27
C TYR A 124 -1.20 -24.95 -6.02
N VAL A 125 -0.75 -24.30 -4.95
CA VAL A 125 0.64 -24.37 -4.50
C VAL A 125 0.73 -25.40 -3.37
N ALA A 126 1.38 -26.53 -3.65
CA ALA A 126 1.59 -27.58 -2.65
C ALA A 126 2.35 -27.03 -1.44
N GLY A 127 1.75 -27.11 -0.25
CA GLY A 127 2.35 -26.65 1.01
C GLY A 127 1.82 -25.32 1.56
N GLN A 128 0.92 -24.63 0.86
CA GLN A 128 0.17 -23.48 1.40
C GLN A 128 -1.19 -23.96 1.93
N ALA A 129 -1.42 -23.80 3.24
CA ALA A 129 -2.63 -24.29 3.93
C ALA A 129 -3.90 -23.50 3.58
N GLU A 130 -3.77 -22.26 3.08
CA GLU A 130 -4.88 -21.46 2.59
C GLU A 130 -4.81 -21.35 1.06
N ILE A 131 -5.86 -21.84 0.39
CA ILE A 131 -6.08 -21.56 -1.02
C ILE A 131 -6.38 -20.06 -1.11
N GLU A 132 -5.42 -19.27 -1.57
CA GLU A 132 -5.60 -17.84 -1.84
C GLU A 132 -6.62 -17.66 -2.98
N ALA A 133 -7.89 -17.55 -2.60
CA ALA A 133 -9.01 -17.44 -3.52
C ALA A 133 -9.04 -16.07 -4.21
N TRP A 134 -9.48 -16.06 -5.46
CA TRP A 134 -9.73 -14.83 -6.22
C TRP A 134 -11.03 -14.17 -5.74
N GLU A 135 -10.92 -12.94 -5.24
CA GLU A 135 -12.06 -12.13 -4.80
C GLU A 135 -12.53 -11.19 -5.93
N PRO A 136 -13.81 -11.25 -6.34
CA PRO A 136 -14.32 -10.37 -7.39
C PRO A 136 -14.53 -8.94 -6.89
N ARG A 137 -14.38 -7.99 -7.82
CA ARG A 137 -14.64 -6.56 -7.66
C ARG A 137 -15.29 -6.02 -8.95
N PRO A 138 -15.98 -4.86 -8.89
CA PRO A 138 -16.59 -4.26 -10.08
C PRO A 138 -15.56 -3.99 -11.20
N GLY A 139 -16.02 -4.03 -12.46
CA GLY A 139 -15.14 -3.82 -13.62
C GLY A 139 -14.35 -5.06 -14.05
N GLY A 140 -14.82 -6.26 -13.68
CA GLY A 140 -14.14 -7.52 -13.98
C GLY A 140 -12.81 -7.70 -13.24
N ILE A 141 -12.58 -6.93 -12.18
CA ILE A 141 -11.37 -7.01 -11.37
C ILE A 141 -11.47 -8.22 -10.45
N TRP A 142 -10.40 -9.00 -10.40
CA TRP A 142 -10.20 -10.12 -9.48
C TRP A 142 -8.95 -9.85 -8.66
N LEU A 143 -9.09 -9.87 -7.34
CA LEU A 143 -7.99 -9.65 -6.41
C LEU A 143 -7.56 -10.97 -5.79
N LYS A 144 -6.26 -11.23 -5.80
CA LYS A 144 -5.65 -12.29 -4.99
C LYS A 144 -5.08 -11.66 -3.74
N ARG A 145 -5.57 -12.08 -2.58
CA ARG A 145 -5.20 -11.52 -1.28
C ARG A 145 -4.61 -12.59 -0.38
N SER A 146 -3.51 -12.24 0.29
CA SER A 146 -2.78 -13.15 1.17
C SER A 146 -2.78 -12.62 2.60
N SER A 147 -3.03 -13.51 3.56
CA SER A 147 -2.89 -13.32 5.01
C SER A 147 -1.47 -13.63 5.50
N SER A 148 -0.56 -14.07 4.62
CA SER A 148 0.78 -14.48 5.00
C SER A 148 1.58 -13.33 5.59
N ARG A 149 2.31 -13.60 6.68
CA ARG A 149 3.12 -12.61 7.40
C ARG A 149 4.18 -11.92 6.52
N HIS A 150 4.67 -12.60 5.48
CA HIS A 150 5.66 -12.05 4.55
C HIS A 150 5.05 -11.61 3.21
N ALA A 151 3.71 -11.56 3.11
CA ALA A 151 3.04 -11.16 1.88
C ALA A 151 3.35 -9.70 1.53
N SER A 152 3.48 -8.82 2.54
CA SER A 152 3.80 -7.40 2.37
C SER A 152 5.24 -7.17 1.87
N ASP A 153 6.19 -7.95 2.38
CA ASP A 153 7.61 -7.89 2.00
C ASP A 153 7.90 -8.50 0.62
N SER A 154 6.94 -9.24 0.06
CA SER A 154 7.12 -9.95 -1.20
C SER A 154 7.27 -8.98 -2.38
N HIS A 155 8.13 -9.32 -3.34
CA HIS A 155 8.21 -8.59 -4.62
C HIS A 155 6.90 -8.63 -5.42
N THR A 156 6.00 -9.54 -5.07
CA THR A 156 4.66 -9.67 -5.67
C THR A 156 3.63 -8.71 -5.09
N ALA A 157 3.84 -8.21 -3.87
CA ALA A 157 2.91 -7.33 -3.18
C ALA A 157 2.58 -6.09 -4.02
N VAL A 158 1.29 -5.77 -4.14
CA VAL A 158 0.85 -4.57 -4.85
C VAL A 158 0.96 -3.37 -3.90
N THR A 159 1.78 -2.40 -4.26
CA THR A 159 2.06 -1.21 -3.43
C THR A 159 1.45 0.07 -3.98
N TYR A 160 1.00 0.08 -5.23
CA TYR A 160 0.27 1.20 -5.82
C TYR A 160 -0.56 0.78 -7.04
N ILE A 161 -1.52 1.61 -7.42
CA ILE A 161 -2.34 1.45 -8.62
C ILE A 161 -2.55 2.80 -9.31
N ASP A 162 -2.62 2.77 -10.63
CA ASP A 162 -2.88 3.91 -11.50
C ASP A 162 -3.69 3.45 -12.72
N VAL A 163 -4.21 4.40 -13.49
CA VAL A 163 -5.00 4.14 -14.70
C VAL A 163 -4.27 4.71 -15.92
N LEU A 164 -4.24 3.96 -17.01
CA LEU A 164 -3.74 4.40 -18.31
C LEU A 164 -4.82 4.17 -19.38
N TYR A 165 -4.69 4.83 -20.53
CA TYR A 165 -5.68 4.78 -21.61
C TYR A 165 -5.00 4.47 -22.93
N GLY A 166 -5.71 3.76 -23.81
CA GLY A 166 -5.24 3.41 -25.14
C GLY A 166 -4.59 2.03 -25.23
N ALA A 167 -4.61 1.46 -26.43
CA ALA A 167 -4.08 0.13 -26.72
C ALA A 167 -2.55 0.03 -26.50
N ASP A 168 -1.82 1.12 -26.76
CA ASP A 168 -0.37 1.21 -26.63
C ASP A 168 0.07 1.84 -25.28
N ALA A 169 -0.80 1.76 -24.26
CA ALA A 169 -0.49 2.27 -22.93
C ALA A 169 0.68 1.50 -22.31
N VAL A 170 1.79 2.20 -22.06
CA VAL A 170 2.98 1.66 -21.38
C VAL A 170 3.27 2.50 -20.14
N ASP A 171 3.65 1.83 -19.04
CA ASP A 171 4.14 2.48 -17.84
C ASP A 171 5.67 2.39 -17.77
N PRO A 172 6.42 3.49 -18.03
CA PRO A 172 7.87 3.45 -18.02
C PRO A 172 8.47 3.45 -16.60
N ARG A 173 7.64 3.60 -15.56
CA ARG A 173 8.12 3.70 -14.18
C ARG A 173 8.60 2.32 -13.70
N PRO A 174 9.71 2.24 -12.94
CA PRO A 174 10.21 0.97 -12.43
C PRO A 174 9.20 0.22 -11.55
N ASN A 175 9.12 -1.10 -11.73
CA ASN A 175 8.19 -2.00 -11.04
C ASN A 175 6.71 -1.72 -11.29
N TRP A 176 6.36 -0.96 -12.33
CA TRP A 176 4.99 -0.83 -12.78
C TRP A 176 4.69 -1.82 -13.91
N GLU A 177 3.51 -2.41 -13.85
CA GLU A 177 3.02 -3.40 -14.79
C GLU A 177 1.63 -2.97 -15.25
N VAL A 178 1.47 -2.75 -16.56
CA VAL A 178 0.17 -2.48 -17.17
C VAL A 178 -0.54 -3.81 -17.41
N LYS A 179 -1.81 -3.89 -17.01
CA LYS A 179 -2.64 -5.06 -17.29
C LYS A 179 -3.15 -5.02 -18.72
N ASP A 180 -3.01 -6.15 -19.40
CA ASP A 180 -3.32 -6.27 -20.83
C ASP A 180 -4.82 -6.12 -21.13
N THR A 181 -5.68 -6.60 -20.23
CA THR A 181 -7.13 -6.52 -20.40
C THR A 181 -7.64 -5.18 -19.86
N PRO A 182 -8.40 -4.41 -20.65
CA PRO A 182 -9.01 -3.17 -20.18
C PRO A 182 -10.08 -3.47 -19.13
N ILE A 183 -10.41 -2.47 -18.32
CA ILE A 183 -11.44 -2.60 -17.29
C ILE A 183 -12.80 -2.88 -17.91
N LEU A 184 -13.52 -3.85 -17.34
CA LEU A 184 -14.76 -4.39 -17.90
C LEU A 184 -15.98 -3.79 -17.20
N LEU A 185 -16.14 -2.47 -17.27
CA LEU A 185 -17.32 -1.78 -16.71
C LEU A 185 -18.48 -1.75 -17.70
N ASP A 186 -18.21 -1.29 -18.92
CA ASP A 186 -19.15 -1.25 -20.04
C ASP A 186 -18.38 -1.15 -21.37
N SER A 187 -19.11 -1.08 -22.49
CA SER A 187 -18.51 -1.00 -23.82
C SER A 187 -17.63 0.23 -24.02
N SER A 188 -17.84 1.32 -23.26
CA SER A 188 -17.06 2.55 -23.42
C SER A 188 -15.66 2.40 -22.83
N THR A 189 -15.51 1.72 -21.69
CA THR A 189 -14.18 1.45 -21.12
C THR A 189 -13.38 0.45 -21.94
N GLU A 190 -14.05 -0.50 -22.58
CA GLU A 190 -13.42 -1.41 -23.55
C GLU A 190 -12.96 -0.64 -24.80
N GLN A 191 -13.78 0.24 -25.37
CA GLN A 191 -13.41 1.06 -26.54
C GLN A 191 -12.25 2.03 -26.26
N LEU A 192 -12.21 2.61 -25.06
CA LEU A 192 -11.13 3.53 -24.65
C LEU A 192 -9.84 2.80 -24.27
N GLU A 193 -9.87 1.46 -24.19
CA GLU A 193 -8.76 0.65 -23.70
C GLU A 193 -8.27 1.17 -22.34
N THR A 194 -9.22 1.42 -21.42
CA THR A 194 -8.91 1.93 -20.07
C THR A 194 -8.26 0.81 -19.25
N ARG A 195 -6.94 0.86 -19.11
CA ARG A 195 -6.11 -0.19 -18.48
C ARG A 195 -5.66 0.20 -17.08
N LEU A 196 -5.48 -0.80 -16.23
CA LEU A 196 -4.90 -0.61 -14.90
C LEU A 196 -3.39 -0.79 -14.96
N SER A 197 -2.65 0.10 -14.33
CA SER A 197 -1.22 -0.05 -14.08
C SER A 197 -1.02 -0.28 -12.59
N ILE A 198 -0.32 -1.34 -12.21
CA ILE A 198 -0.05 -1.67 -10.81
C ILE A 198 1.43 -1.59 -10.53
N ARG A 199 1.80 -1.13 -9.33
CA ARG A 199 3.19 -1.16 -8.87
C ARG A 199 3.39 -2.34 -7.94
N ARG A 200 4.46 -3.11 -8.16
CA ARG A 200 4.82 -4.27 -7.34
C ARG A 200 6.07 -4.06 -6.50
N GLY A 201 6.08 -4.69 -5.34
CA GLY A 201 7.20 -4.72 -4.43
C GLY A 201 7.66 -3.34 -3.96
N HIS A 202 8.88 -3.32 -3.45
CA HIS A 202 9.48 -2.14 -2.85
C HIS A 202 9.76 -1.04 -3.89
N PRO A 203 9.43 0.24 -3.58
CA PRO A 203 9.83 1.35 -4.42
C PRO A 203 11.35 1.40 -4.51
N GLN A 204 11.90 1.29 -5.72
CA GLN A 204 13.34 1.43 -5.93
C GLN A 204 13.79 2.82 -5.45
N ALA A 205 14.88 2.88 -4.69
CA ALA A 205 15.47 4.15 -4.29
C ALA A 205 15.76 4.97 -5.56
N LYS A 206 15.35 6.23 -5.58
CA LYS A 206 15.57 7.11 -6.74
C LYS A 206 17.07 7.12 -7.06
N HIS A 207 17.45 6.57 -8.21
CA HIS A 207 18.82 6.65 -8.70
C HIS A 207 19.15 8.14 -8.90
N LYS A 208 19.99 8.71 -8.03
CA LYS A 208 20.49 10.08 -8.25
C LYS A 208 21.28 10.05 -9.56
N PRO A 209 20.96 10.90 -10.55
CA PRO A 209 21.81 10.99 -11.74
C PRO A 209 23.23 11.34 -11.29
N PRO A 210 24.27 10.78 -11.93
CA PRO A 210 25.65 11.14 -11.62
C PRO A 210 25.80 12.65 -11.79
N ARG A 211 26.29 13.32 -10.76
CA ARG A 211 26.53 14.76 -10.78
C ARG A 211 27.55 15.03 -11.90
N ALA A 212 27.15 15.77 -12.93
CA ALA A 212 28.05 16.17 -13.99
C ALA A 212 29.26 16.87 -13.36
N LYS A 213 30.46 16.32 -13.58
CA LYS A 213 31.69 17.03 -13.27
C LYS A 213 31.91 18.01 -14.43
N ASN A 214 31.70 19.30 -14.16
CA ASN A 214 32.11 20.33 -15.10
C ASN A 214 33.64 20.23 -15.24
N GLN A 215 34.12 20.05 -16.47
CA GLN A 215 35.52 20.04 -16.83
C GLN A 215 35.90 21.40 -17.43
#